data_AF-A0AA35G5A6-F1
#
_entry.id   AF-A0AA35G5A6-F1
#
_cell.length_a   1.000
_cell.length_b   1.000
_cell.length_c   1.000
_cell.angle_alpha   90.00
_cell.angle_beta   90.00
_cell.angle_gamma   90.00
#
_symmetry.space_group_name_H-M   'P 1'
#
loop_
_entity.id
_entity.type
_entity.pdbx_description
1 polymer ?
#
loop_
_entity_poly.entity_id
_entity_poly.type
_entity_poly.pdbx_seq_one_letter_code
_entity_poly.pdbx_strand_id
1 'polypeptide(L)'
;MLWEMLVRLKLLDARFFPPPSGIVGTFVDLLVSGELLQALLISLSRIFIGFVVGAVPGLLIGLTMGLFPLVRAALEPMVAALYPIPKIALLPLIMILFGIGEWSKYITIAIGVFFLVLINTVAGVVNIDRIYLDVARNFGASRKDFYTTIALPGALPLIFTGIKLGMGMALLLIVAAEMIGAKSGIGYMIWTGYDTFYLEKMYVGLVIMSFLGYVFTLVLDELERWIIPWKHS
;
A
#
# COMPACT_ATOMS: atom_id res chain seq x y z
N MET A 1 14.78 23.30 -12.27
CA MET A 1 15.29 24.62 -12.69
C MET A 1 14.17 25.53 -13.20
N LEU A 2 13.27 25.07 -14.07
CA LEU A 2 12.15 25.89 -14.55
C LEU A 2 11.27 26.45 -13.42
N TRP A 3 10.87 25.62 -12.44
CA TRP A 3 10.08 26.05 -11.27
C TRP A 3 10.79 27.16 -10.47
N GLU A 4 12.05 26.94 -10.12
CA GLU A 4 12.90 27.93 -9.44
C GLU A 4 12.93 29.27 -10.19
N MET A 5 13.11 29.24 -11.52
CA MET A 5 13.13 30.44 -12.35
C MET A 5 11.78 31.16 -12.34
N LEU A 6 10.66 30.44 -12.48
CA LEU A 6 9.33 31.03 -12.48
C LEU A 6 9.00 31.75 -11.16
N VAL A 7 9.44 31.20 -10.03
CA VAL A 7 9.28 31.82 -8.70
C VAL A 7 10.17 33.06 -8.60
N ARG A 8 11.45 32.96 -8.98
CA ARG A 8 12.40 34.09 -8.92
C ARG A 8 11.99 35.25 -9.84
N LEU A 9 11.37 34.94 -10.98
CA LEU A 9 10.81 35.91 -11.92
C LEU A 9 9.44 36.46 -11.48
N LYS A 10 8.93 36.06 -10.31
CA LYS A 10 7.61 36.45 -9.76
C LYS A 10 6.43 36.07 -10.66
N LEU A 11 6.62 35.09 -11.55
CA LEU A 11 5.55 34.51 -12.37
C LEU A 11 4.73 33.48 -11.56
N LEU A 12 5.33 32.93 -10.51
CA LEU A 12 4.65 32.13 -9.48
C LEU A 12 4.75 32.80 -8.13
N ASP A 13 3.66 32.80 -7.37
CA ASP A 13 3.63 33.33 -6.02
C ASP A 13 4.39 32.38 -5.08
N ALA A 14 5.52 32.85 -4.55
CA ALA A 14 6.38 32.10 -3.64
C ALA A 14 5.67 31.64 -2.36
N ARG A 15 4.54 32.28 -1.99
CA ARG A 15 3.71 31.87 -0.84
C ARG A 15 3.01 30.54 -1.05
N PHE A 16 2.76 30.15 -2.31
CA PHE A 16 2.11 28.88 -2.68
C PHE A 16 3.07 27.90 -3.33
N PHE A 17 4.08 28.43 -4.01
CA PHE A 17 5.09 27.69 -4.77
C PHE A 17 6.49 28.08 -4.27
N PRO A 18 6.90 27.60 -3.08
CA PRO A 18 8.23 27.90 -2.58
C PRO A 18 9.30 27.43 -3.59
N PRO A 19 10.42 28.16 -3.72
CA PRO A 19 11.47 27.77 -4.64
C PRO A 19 12.04 26.39 -4.23
N PRO A 20 12.33 25.49 -5.20
CA PRO A 20 13.03 24.23 -4.93
C PRO A 20 14.24 24.35 -3.99
N SER A 21 15.02 25.43 -4.08
CA SER A 21 16.14 25.66 -3.16
C SER A 21 15.70 25.81 -1.70
N GLY A 22 14.55 26.43 -1.45
CA GLY A 22 13.97 26.58 -0.11
C GLY A 22 13.53 25.24 0.46
N ILE A 23 12.85 24.42 -0.36
CA ILE A 23 12.45 23.06 0.00
C ILE A 23 13.67 22.21 0.38
N VAL A 24 14.78 22.32 -0.36
CA VAL A 24 16.03 21.62 -0.03
C VAL A 24 16.62 22.12 1.29
N GLY A 25 16.60 23.43 1.54
CA GLY A 25 17.01 24.02 2.83
C GLY A 25 16.20 23.44 3.99
N THR A 26 14.88 23.50 3.88
CA THR A 26 13.96 22.93 4.89
C THR A 26 14.17 21.43 5.07
N PHE A 27 14.43 20.68 4.00
CA PHE A 27 14.74 19.25 4.10
C PHE A 27 15.97 19.01 4.98
N VAL A 28 17.05 19.78 4.77
CA VAL A 28 18.28 19.68 5.58
C VAL A 28 17.99 20.05 7.02
N ASP A 29 17.25 21.15 7.27
CA ASP A 29 16.91 21.58 8.63
C ASP A 29 16.09 20.53 9.39
N LEU A 30 15.09 19.94 8.74
CA LEU A 30 14.25 18.87 9.31
C LEU A 30 15.02 17.56 9.50
N LEU A 31 16.03 17.29 8.68
CA LEU A 31 16.90 16.14 8.82
C LEU A 31 17.85 16.31 10.01
N VAL A 32 18.49 17.48 10.13
CA VAL A 32 19.42 17.82 11.22
C VAL A 32 18.70 17.88 12.57
N SER A 33 17.48 18.41 12.60
CA SER A 33 16.66 18.45 13.83
C SER A 33 16.17 17.06 14.26
N GLY A 34 16.21 16.07 13.37
CA GLY A 34 15.69 14.71 13.60
C GLY A 34 14.17 14.59 13.43
N GLU A 35 13.45 15.71 13.21
CA GLU A 35 12.00 15.70 13.04
C GLU A 35 11.58 14.85 11.83
N LEU A 36 12.29 14.99 10.71
CA LEU A 36 12.02 14.21 9.50
C LEU A 36 12.24 12.72 9.72
N LEU A 37 13.35 12.35 10.36
CA LEU A 37 13.67 10.95 10.60
C LEU A 37 12.63 10.31 11.55
N GLN A 38 12.23 11.00 12.59
CA GLN A 38 11.19 10.53 13.51
C GLN A 38 9.84 10.35 12.80
N ALA A 39 9.42 11.34 12.01
CA ALA A 39 8.18 11.27 11.24
C ALA A 39 8.22 10.10 10.24
N LEU A 40 9.34 9.94 9.54
CA LEU A 40 9.55 8.87 8.57
C LEU A 40 9.46 7.48 9.21
N LEU A 41 10.18 7.25 10.32
CA LEU A 41 10.19 5.96 11.01
C LEU A 41 8.80 5.57 11.55
N ILE A 42 8.05 6.56 12.05
CA ILE A 42 6.68 6.34 12.53
C ILE A 42 5.74 5.99 11.38
N SER A 43 5.82 6.69 10.25
CA SER A 43 4.99 6.34 9.08
C SER A 43 5.37 4.97 8.52
N LEU A 44 6.66 4.65 8.43
CA LEU A 44 7.14 3.34 7.98
C LEU A 44 6.64 2.20 8.88
N SER A 45 6.68 2.36 10.20
CA SER A 45 6.18 1.33 11.12
C SER A 45 4.68 1.13 10.97
N ARG A 46 3.90 2.21 10.82
CA ARG A 46 2.45 2.15 10.59
C ARG A 46 2.10 1.49 9.26
N ILE A 47 2.81 1.84 8.18
CA ILE A 47 2.67 1.20 6.87
C ILE A 47 2.93 -0.29 7.02
N PHE A 48 4.06 -0.68 7.62
CA PHE A 48 4.45 -2.07 7.74
C PHE A 48 3.45 -2.89 8.57
N ILE A 49 3.06 -2.41 9.75
CA ILE A 49 2.10 -3.11 10.62
C ILE A 49 0.74 -3.22 9.92
N GLY A 50 0.20 -2.12 9.40
CA GLY A 50 -1.08 -2.13 8.69
C GLY A 50 -1.05 -3.03 7.44
N PHE A 51 0.06 -3.01 6.70
CA PHE A 51 0.27 -3.84 5.54
C PHE A 51 0.26 -5.33 5.90
N VAL A 52 1.02 -5.75 6.91
CA VAL A 52 1.06 -7.16 7.34
C VAL A 52 -0.32 -7.60 7.85
N VAL A 53 -0.97 -6.77 8.68
CA VAL A 53 -2.30 -7.05 9.23
C VAL A 53 -3.37 -7.14 8.15
N GLY A 54 -3.22 -6.44 7.02
CA GLY A 54 -4.13 -6.55 5.87
C GLY A 54 -3.76 -7.69 4.91
N ALA A 55 -2.50 -7.78 4.53
CA ALA A 55 -2.01 -8.69 3.49
C ALA A 55 -2.08 -10.15 3.93
N VAL A 56 -1.72 -10.47 5.17
CA VAL A 56 -1.73 -11.86 5.65
C VAL A 56 -3.15 -12.43 5.66
N PRO A 57 -4.17 -11.80 6.26
CA PRO A 57 -5.55 -12.28 6.15
C PRO A 57 -6.07 -12.25 4.71
N GLY A 58 -5.72 -11.23 3.92
CA GLY A 58 -6.12 -11.14 2.52
C GLY A 58 -5.60 -12.32 1.69
N LEU A 59 -4.34 -12.71 1.91
CA LEU A 59 -3.72 -13.87 1.29
C LEU A 59 -4.38 -15.18 1.75
N LEU A 60 -4.55 -15.38 3.06
CA LEU A 60 -5.14 -16.61 3.60
C LEU A 60 -6.59 -16.80 3.14
N ILE A 61 -7.41 -15.76 3.23
CA ILE A 61 -8.81 -15.80 2.78
C ILE A 61 -8.87 -15.91 1.26
N GLY A 62 -8.02 -15.17 0.53
CA GLY A 62 -7.96 -15.25 -0.93
C GLY A 62 -7.56 -16.64 -1.43
N LEU A 63 -6.59 -17.30 -0.79
CA LEU A 63 -6.20 -18.67 -1.11
C LEU A 63 -7.35 -19.65 -0.84
N THR A 64 -7.99 -19.54 0.32
CA THR A 64 -9.13 -20.42 0.66
C THR A 64 -10.31 -20.23 -0.30
N MET A 65 -10.67 -18.99 -0.65
CA MET A 65 -11.67 -18.72 -1.69
C MET A 65 -11.24 -19.23 -3.07
N GLY A 66 -9.96 -19.11 -3.43
CA GLY A 66 -9.45 -19.62 -4.71
C GLY A 66 -9.51 -21.14 -4.80
N LEU A 67 -9.18 -21.84 -3.71
CA LEU A 67 -9.08 -23.30 -3.64
C LEU A 67 -10.43 -24.01 -3.43
N PHE A 68 -11.38 -23.36 -2.75
CA PHE A 68 -12.66 -23.96 -2.35
C PHE A 68 -13.84 -23.18 -2.95
N PRO A 69 -14.46 -23.71 -4.03
CA PRO A 69 -15.57 -23.03 -4.72
C PRO A 69 -16.77 -22.71 -3.81
N LEU A 70 -17.03 -23.52 -2.79
CA LEU A 70 -18.10 -23.29 -1.82
C LEU A 70 -17.81 -22.06 -0.94
N VAL A 71 -16.57 -21.93 -0.46
CA VAL A 71 -16.12 -20.76 0.33
C VAL A 71 -16.19 -19.50 -0.54
N ARG A 72 -15.77 -19.62 -1.81
CA ARG A 72 -15.90 -18.53 -2.79
C ARG A 72 -17.35 -18.10 -2.95
N ALA A 73 -18.26 -19.02 -3.23
CA ALA A 73 -19.68 -18.72 -3.42
C ALA A 73 -20.32 -18.03 -2.19
N ALA A 74 -19.85 -18.36 -0.98
CA ALA A 74 -20.33 -17.74 0.25
C ALA A 74 -19.77 -16.32 0.49
N LEU A 75 -18.47 -16.10 0.23
CA LEU A 75 -17.78 -14.84 0.57
C LEU A 75 -17.73 -13.83 -0.57
N GLU A 76 -17.78 -14.28 -1.83
CA GLU A 76 -17.67 -13.43 -3.02
C GLU A 76 -18.72 -12.30 -3.06
N PRO A 77 -20.01 -12.51 -2.72
CA PRO A 77 -20.98 -11.43 -2.64
C PRO A 77 -20.60 -10.35 -1.61
N MET A 78 -20.07 -10.75 -0.45
CA MET A 78 -19.63 -9.81 0.59
C MET A 78 -18.41 -9.00 0.14
N VAL A 79 -17.44 -9.66 -0.49
CA VAL A 79 -16.27 -9.00 -1.07
C VAL A 79 -16.70 -8.00 -2.14
N ALA A 80 -17.59 -8.39 -3.05
CA ALA A 80 -18.11 -7.54 -4.11
C ALA A 80 -18.90 -6.33 -3.57
N ALA A 81 -19.62 -6.49 -2.46
CA ALA A 81 -20.38 -5.41 -1.84
C ALA A 81 -19.48 -4.42 -1.07
N LEU A 82 -18.45 -4.91 -0.38
CA LEU A 82 -17.59 -4.08 0.47
C LEU A 82 -16.43 -3.44 -0.29
N TYR A 83 -15.93 -4.08 -1.35
CA TYR A 83 -14.80 -3.59 -2.12
C TYR A 83 -15.02 -2.22 -2.78
N PRO A 84 -16.19 -1.84 -3.31
CA PRO A 84 -16.37 -0.51 -3.92
C PRO A 84 -16.29 0.65 -2.91
N ILE A 85 -16.48 0.38 -1.61
CA ILE A 85 -16.51 1.42 -0.58
C ILE A 85 -15.12 2.12 -0.51
N PRO A 86 -15.06 3.45 -0.63
CA PRO A 86 -13.80 4.19 -0.46
C PRO A 86 -13.25 4.01 0.96
N LYS A 87 -12.10 3.36 1.10
CA LYS A 87 -11.54 3.00 2.41
C LYS A 87 -11.17 4.24 3.23
N ILE A 88 -10.75 5.30 2.55
CA ILE A 88 -10.49 6.61 3.18
C ILE A 88 -11.75 7.21 3.82
N ALA A 89 -12.93 7.01 3.24
CA ALA A 89 -14.19 7.52 3.77
C ALA A 89 -14.64 6.77 5.04
N LEU A 90 -14.07 5.59 5.31
CA LEU A 90 -14.31 4.82 6.52
C LEU A 90 -13.49 5.31 7.72
N LEU A 91 -12.48 6.17 7.50
CA LEU A 91 -11.57 6.62 8.55
C LEU A 91 -12.29 7.21 9.78
N PRO A 92 -13.32 8.09 9.65
CA PRO A 92 -14.08 8.58 10.81
C PRO A 92 -14.78 7.47 11.60
N LEU A 93 -15.39 6.51 10.90
CA LEU A 93 -16.05 5.36 11.53
C LEU A 93 -15.02 4.49 12.27
N ILE A 94 -13.88 4.22 11.65
CA ILE A 94 -12.78 3.46 12.25
C ILE A 94 -12.26 4.17 13.51
N MET A 95 -12.14 5.50 13.49
CA MET A 95 -11.74 6.26 14.69
C MET A 95 -12.76 6.17 15.82
N ILE A 96 -14.07 6.14 15.51
CA ILE A 96 -15.11 5.95 16.53
C ILE A 96 -15.02 4.55 17.15
N LEU A 97 -14.79 3.53 16.33
CA LEU A 97 -14.77 2.13 16.77
C LEU A 97 -13.48 1.74 17.51
N PHE A 98 -12.33 2.19 17.02
CA PHE A 98 -11.01 1.79 17.51
C PHE A 98 -10.28 2.89 18.29
N GLY A 99 -10.92 4.05 18.44
CA GLY A 99 -10.37 5.23 19.09
C GLY A 99 -9.43 6.05 18.19
N ILE A 100 -9.15 7.27 18.64
CA ILE A 100 -8.13 8.13 18.02
C ILE A 100 -6.76 7.65 18.49
N GLY A 101 -5.95 7.09 17.60
CA GLY A 101 -4.64 6.55 17.98
C GLY A 101 -3.97 5.74 16.88
N GLU A 102 -3.07 4.85 17.26
CA GLU A 102 -2.35 3.97 16.32
C GLU A 102 -3.27 2.92 15.69
N TRP A 103 -4.20 2.36 16.47
CA TRP A 103 -5.11 1.32 16.00
C TRP A 103 -5.96 1.76 14.81
N SER A 104 -6.52 2.98 14.83
CA SER A 104 -7.32 3.47 13.71
C SER A 104 -6.50 3.57 12.42
N LYS A 105 -5.21 3.92 12.52
CA LYS A 105 -4.29 4.01 11.39
C LYS A 105 -3.97 2.62 10.83
N TYR A 106 -3.60 1.68 11.70
CA TYR A 106 -3.30 0.30 11.31
C TYR A 106 -4.50 -0.36 10.63
N ILE A 107 -5.70 -0.22 11.19
CA ILE A 107 -6.93 -0.80 10.64
C ILE A 107 -7.30 -0.16 9.29
N THR A 108 -7.15 1.16 9.16
CA THR A 108 -7.43 1.85 7.88
C THR A 108 -6.55 1.29 6.77
N ILE A 109 -5.24 1.17 7.01
CA ILE A 109 -4.30 0.59 6.06
C ILE A 109 -4.64 -0.88 5.79
N ALA A 110 -4.87 -1.66 6.84
CA ALA A 110 -5.15 -3.09 6.74
C ALA A 110 -6.37 -3.38 5.86
N ILE A 111 -7.47 -2.63 6.01
CA ILE A 111 -8.66 -2.80 5.18
C ILE A 111 -8.35 -2.52 3.70
N GLY A 112 -7.59 -1.47 3.40
CA GLY A 112 -7.19 -1.15 2.02
C GLY A 112 -6.35 -2.25 1.38
N VAL A 113 -5.34 -2.73 2.11
CA VAL A 113 -4.41 -3.78 1.66
C VAL A 113 -5.14 -5.12 1.53
N PHE A 114 -5.98 -5.47 2.50
CA PHE A 114 -6.71 -6.73 2.58
C PHE A 114 -7.45 -7.05 1.29
N PHE A 115 -8.29 -6.13 0.80
CA PHE A 115 -9.10 -6.39 -0.37
C PHE A 115 -8.27 -6.55 -1.65
N LEU A 116 -7.21 -5.75 -1.81
CA LEU A 116 -6.35 -5.83 -3.00
C LEU A 116 -5.59 -7.15 -3.05
N VAL A 117 -5.03 -7.58 -1.91
CA VAL A 117 -4.34 -8.89 -1.82
C VAL A 117 -5.34 -10.02 -2.00
N LEU A 118 -6.51 -9.96 -1.34
CA LEU A 118 -7.55 -10.99 -1.45
C LEU A 118 -8.00 -11.19 -2.89
N ILE A 119 -8.44 -10.13 -3.57
CA ILE A 119 -9.02 -10.22 -4.91
C ILE A 119 -8.00 -10.77 -5.91
N ASN A 120 -6.76 -10.26 -5.87
CA ASN A 120 -5.71 -10.73 -6.76
C ASN A 120 -5.27 -12.17 -6.44
N THR A 121 -5.31 -12.57 -5.17
CA THR A 121 -5.04 -13.96 -4.78
C THR A 121 -6.13 -14.91 -5.30
N VAL A 122 -7.41 -14.56 -5.13
CA VAL A 122 -8.52 -15.35 -5.69
C VAL A 122 -8.38 -15.47 -7.20
N ALA A 123 -8.19 -14.34 -7.89
CA ALA A 123 -8.02 -14.34 -9.34
C ALA A 123 -6.79 -15.18 -9.77
N GLY A 124 -5.70 -15.15 -9.00
CA GLY A 124 -4.47 -15.87 -9.31
C GLY A 124 -4.67 -17.38 -9.27
N VAL A 125 -5.41 -17.86 -8.28
CA VAL A 125 -5.71 -19.29 -8.13
C VAL A 125 -6.77 -19.76 -9.14
N VAL A 126 -7.79 -18.93 -9.39
CA VAL A 126 -8.94 -19.31 -10.24
C VAL A 126 -8.62 -19.29 -11.73
N ASN A 127 -7.73 -18.41 -12.17
CA ASN A 127 -7.34 -18.28 -13.59
C ASN A 127 -6.34 -19.35 -14.05
N ILE A 128 -5.97 -20.29 -13.18
CA ILE A 128 -5.10 -21.40 -13.57
C ILE A 128 -5.91 -22.32 -14.44
N ASP A 129 -5.45 -22.45 -15.69
CA ASP A 129 -6.19 -23.15 -16.74
C ASP A 129 -6.54 -24.57 -16.27
N ARG A 130 -7.82 -24.93 -16.46
CA ARG A 130 -8.33 -26.25 -16.10
C ARG A 130 -7.55 -27.36 -16.80
N ILE A 131 -6.91 -27.05 -17.95
CA ILE A 131 -6.04 -27.99 -18.66
C ILE A 131 -4.90 -28.51 -17.78
N TYR A 132 -4.33 -27.68 -16.89
CA TYR A 132 -3.28 -28.12 -15.98
C TYR A 132 -3.81 -29.09 -14.93
N LEU A 133 -5.09 -28.94 -14.55
CA LEU A 133 -5.76 -29.82 -13.59
C LEU A 133 -6.06 -31.18 -14.23
N ASP A 134 -6.50 -31.20 -15.48
CA ASP A 134 -6.75 -32.42 -16.24
C ASP A 134 -5.46 -33.17 -16.56
N VAL A 135 -4.39 -32.45 -16.95
CA VAL A 135 -3.06 -33.03 -17.13
C VAL A 135 -2.54 -33.62 -15.81
N ALA A 136 -2.57 -32.88 -14.71
CA ALA A 136 -2.10 -33.37 -13.42
C ALA A 136 -2.86 -34.63 -12.97
N ARG A 137 -4.17 -34.69 -13.19
CA ARG A 137 -4.98 -35.89 -12.91
C ARG A 137 -4.57 -37.09 -13.77
N ASN A 138 -4.30 -36.89 -15.05
CA ASN A 138 -3.84 -37.95 -15.95
C ASN A 138 -2.47 -38.52 -15.54
N PHE A 139 -1.62 -37.70 -14.91
CA PHE A 139 -0.34 -38.12 -14.33
C PHE A 139 -0.45 -38.63 -12.88
N GLY A 140 -1.66 -38.82 -12.35
CA GLY A 140 -1.90 -39.40 -11.03
C GLY A 140 -1.66 -38.44 -9.85
N ALA A 141 -1.53 -37.14 -10.09
CA ALA A 141 -1.34 -36.16 -9.03
C ALA A 141 -2.57 -36.11 -8.11
N SER A 142 -2.34 -36.12 -6.79
CA SER A 142 -3.42 -35.88 -5.84
C SER A 142 -3.86 -34.40 -5.92
N ARG A 143 -5.06 -34.09 -5.38
CA ARG A 143 -5.52 -32.69 -5.31
C ARG A 143 -4.52 -31.79 -4.57
N LYS A 144 -3.87 -32.33 -3.52
CA LYS A 144 -2.86 -31.60 -2.76
C LYS A 144 -1.65 -31.27 -3.64
N ASP A 145 -1.16 -32.25 -4.39
CA ASP A 145 0.01 -32.10 -5.25
C ASP A 145 -0.25 -31.10 -6.39
N PHE A 146 -1.45 -31.13 -6.97
CA PHE A 146 -1.87 -30.12 -7.94
C PHE A 146 -1.82 -28.71 -7.34
N TYR A 147 -2.37 -28.53 -6.13
CA TYR A 147 -2.44 -27.20 -5.54
C TYR A 147 -1.08 -26.66 -5.09
N THR A 148 -0.22 -27.48 -4.49
CA THR A 148 1.08 -27.01 -4.00
C THR A 148 2.13 -26.88 -5.11
N THR A 149 2.03 -27.70 -6.15
CA THR A 149 3.09 -27.82 -7.18
C THR A 149 2.75 -27.07 -8.46
N ILE A 150 1.47 -26.86 -8.74
CA ILE A 150 1.01 -26.24 -10.00
C ILE A 150 0.20 -24.98 -9.68
N ALA A 151 -0.84 -25.09 -8.87
CA ALA A 151 -1.75 -23.97 -8.67
C ALA A 151 -1.11 -22.82 -7.89
N LEU A 152 -0.50 -23.10 -6.74
CA LEU A 152 0.09 -22.04 -5.92
C LEU A 152 1.26 -21.35 -6.65
N PRO A 153 2.23 -22.07 -7.27
CA PRO A 153 3.28 -21.41 -8.06
C PRO A 153 2.74 -20.63 -9.26
N GLY A 154 1.70 -21.14 -9.95
CA GLY A 154 1.06 -20.43 -11.06
C GLY A 154 0.31 -19.16 -10.62
N ALA A 155 -0.21 -19.13 -9.40
CA ALA A 155 -0.92 -17.98 -8.84
C ALA A 155 0.01 -16.88 -8.30
N LEU A 156 1.26 -17.23 -7.96
CA LEU A 156 2.22 -16.31 -7.33
C LEU A 156 2.38 -14.97 -8.06
N PRO A 157 2.50 -14.89 -9.39
CA PRO A 157 2.62 -13.60 -10.09
C PRO A 157 1.45 -12.66 -9.83
N LEU A 158 0.22 -13.20 -9.78
CA LEU A 158 -0.97 -12.38 -9.53
C LEU A 158 -1.13 -12.05 -8.05
N ILE A 159 -0.81 -12.99 -7.14
CA ILE A 159 -0.72 -12.72 -5.70
C ILE A 159 0.24 -11.55 -5.45
N PHE A 160 1.42 -11.59 -6.08
CA PHE A 160 2.43 -10.56 -5.94
C PHE A 160 2.00 -9.21 -6.55
N THR A 161 1.22 -9.24 -7.63
CA THR A 161 0.55 -8.04 -8.16
C THR A 161 -0.40 -7.44 -7.11
N GLY A 162 -1.17 -8.27 -6.40
CA GLY A 162 -2.00 -7.86 -5.28
C GLY A 162 -1.22 -7.23 -4.13
N ILE A 163 -0.06 -7.80 -3.77
CA ILE A 163 0.87 -7.27 -2.77
C ILE A 163 1.37 -5.88 -3.17
N LYS A 164 1.80 -5.70 -4.43
CA LYS A 164 2.27 -4.39 -4.94
C LYS A 164 1.17 -3.33 -4.93
N LEU A 165 -0.02 -3.67 -5.41
CA LEU A 165 -1.18 -2.78 -5.37
C LEU A 165 -1.57 -2.44 -3.92
N GLY A 166 -1.53 -3.44 -3.03
CA GLY A 166 -1.73 -3.26 -1.59
C GLY A 166 -0.76 -2.26 -0.99
N MET A 167 0.53 -2.34 -1.32
CA MET A 167 1.54 -1.40 -0.82
C MET A 167 1.27 0.03 -1.31
N GLY A 168 0.91 0.20 -2.58
CA GLY A 168 0.47 1.50 -3.11
C GLY A 168 -0.73 2.06 -2.34
N MET A 169 -1.71 1.22 -2.03
CA MET A 169 -2.87 1.61 -1.23
C MET A 169 -2.49 1.96 0.22
N ALA A 170 -1.55 1.23 0.82
CA ALA A 170 -1.06 1.51 2.16
C ALA A 170 -0.44 2.91 2.25
N LEU A 171 0.37 3.30 1.26
CA LEU A 171 0.97 4.64 1.15
C LEU A 171 -0.07 5.75 0.99
N LEU A 172 -1.13 5.52 0.22
CA LEU A 172 -2.21 6.49 0.07
C LEU A 172 -3.00 6.66 1.37
N LEU A 173 -3.32 5.55 2.04
CA LEU A 173 -4.15 5.56 3.23
C LEU A 173 -3.41 6.07 4.47
N ILE A 174 -2.10 5.79 4.62
CA ILE A 174 -1.33 6.31 5.76
C ILE A 174 -1.29 7.83 5.77
N VAL A 175 -1.13 8.48 4.60
CA VAL A 175 -1.10 9.94 4.52
C VAL A 175 -2.41 10.51 5.05
N ALA A 176 -3.54 10.01 4.55
CA ALA A 176 -4.86 10.44 5.01
C ALA A 176 -5.09 10.14 6.51
N ALA A 177 -4.68 8.97 6.97
CA ALA A 177 -4.83 8.56 8.37
C ALA A 177 -3.95 9.38 9.33
N GLU A 178 -2.84 9.95 8.86
CA GLU A 178 -1.97 10.80 9.65
C GLU A 178 -2.37 12.28 9.63
N MET A 179 -3.16 12.71 8.63
CA MET A 179 -3.73 14.07 8.61
C MET A 179 -4.75 14.29 9.73
N ILE A 180 -5.38 13.21 10.24
CA ILE A 180 -6.45 13.29 11.23
C ILE A 180 -6.04 12.61 12.53
N GLY A 181 -5.90 13.39 13.61
CA GLY A 181 -5.69 12.86 14.95
C GLY A 181 -4.34 12.18 15.18
N ALA A 182 -3.35 12.38 14.30
CA ALA A 182 -1.96 12.02 14.57
C ALA A 182 -1.19 13.19 15.21
N LYS A 183 -0.09 12.86 15.89
CA LYS A 183 0.85 13.83 16.47
C LYS A 183 2.23 13.77 15.83
N SER A 184 2.38 12.90 14.83
CA SER A 184 3.65 12.57 14.17
C SER A 184 3.36 11.76 12.91
N GLY A 185 4.35 11.69 12.02
CA GLY A 185 4.25 11.02 10.72
C GLY A 185 4.39 12.00 9.55
N ILE A 186 4.68 11.47 8.37
CA ILE A 186 4.84 12.27 7.16
C ILE A 186 3.51 12.90 6.73
N GLY A 187 2.38 12.21 6.84
CA GLY A 187 1.06 12.79 6.57
C GLY A 187 0.68 13.91 7.55
N TYR A 188 1.10 13.77 8.82
CA TYR A 188 0.98 14.83 9.82
C TYR A 188 1.85 16.04 9.48
N MET A 189 3.10 15.81 9.04
CA MET A 189 4.00 16.87 8.58
C MET A 189 3.45 17.64 7.38
N ILE A 190 2.87 16.93 6.41
CA ILE A 190 2.19 17.53 5.25
C ILE A 190 1.02 18.39 5.74
N TRP A 191 0.16 17.84 6.60
CA TRP A 191 -1.03 18.54 7.09
C TRP A 191 -0.68 19.79 7.90
N THR A 192 0.27 19.68 8.82
CA THR A 192 0.68 20.81 9.66
C THR A 192 1.41 21.89 8.86
N GLY A 193 2.23 21.51 7.86
CA GLY A 193 2.84 22.46 6.93
C GLY A 193 1.78 23.23 6.12
N TYR A 194 0.72 22.54 5.69
CA TYR A 194 -0.43 23.17 5.03
C TYR A 194 -1.18 24.13 5.98
N ASP A 195 -1.58 23.65 7.16
CA ASP A 195 -2.42 24.39 8.12
C ASP A 195 -1.70 25.64 8.68
N THR A 196 -0.38 25.55 8.86
CA THR A 196 0.46 26.67 9.33
C THR A 196 1.05 27.54 8.22
N PHE A 197 0.69 27.28 6.95
CA PHE A 197 1.29 27.92 5.77
C PHE A 197 2.82 27.78 5.65
N TYR A 198 3.44 26.83 6.36
CA TYR A 198 4.83 26.46 6.15
C TYR A 198 4.95 25.47 4.98
N LEU A 199 4.72 25.97 3.76
CA LEU A 199 4.58 25.10 2.59
C LEU A 199 5.86 24.35 2.24
N GLU A 200 7.05 24.90 2.47
CA GLU A 200 8.31 24.17 2.24
C GLU A 200 8.32 22.82 2.98
N LYS A 201 7.89 22.81 4.24
CA LYS A 201 7.72 21.58 5.05
C LYS A 201 6.68 20.63 4.46
N MET A 202 5.56 21.16 3.96
CA MET A 202 4.55 20.36 3.24
C MET A 202 5.14 19.69 2.00
N TYR A 203 5.86 20.44 1.17
CA TYR A 203 6.51 19.92 -0.04
C TYR A 203 7.60 18.89 0.28
N VAL A 204 8.39 19.09 1.35
CA VAL A 204 9.34 18.07 1.83
C VAL A 204 8.61 16.75 2.11
N GLY A 205 7.49 16.79 2.85
CA GLY A 205 6.69 15.61 3.14
C GLY A 205 6.18 14.91 1.87
N LEU A 206 5.69 15.68 0.89
CA LEU A 206 5.22 15.14 -0.40
C LEU A 206 6.35 14.46 -1.19
N VAL A 207 7.53 15.09 -1.29
CA VAL A 207 8.70 14.53 -1.97
C VAL A 207 9.13 13.22 -1.29
N ILE A 208 9.12 13.18 0.04
CA ILE A 208 9.48 11.98 0.81
C ILE A 208 8.47 10.85 0.57
N MET A 209 7.16 11.14 0.52
CA MET A 209 6.15 10.13 0.17
C MET A 209 6.34 9.59 -1.25
N SER A 210 6.64 10.47 -2.23
CA SER A 210 6.93 10.03 -3.61
C SER A 210 8.19 9.15 -3.66
N PHE A 211 9.24 9.53 -2.93
CA PHE A 211 10.47 8.74 -2.84
C PHE A 211 10.22 7.38 -2.18
N LEU A 212 9.46 7.33 -1.08
CA LEU A 212 9.06 6.08 -0.44
C LEU A 212 8.29 5.16 -1.39
N GLY A 213 7.35 5.71 -2.16
CA GLY A 213 6.64 4.95 -3.18
C GLY A 213 7.58 4.29 -4.17
N TYR A 214 8.54 5.06 -4.70
CA TYR A 214 9.57 4.53 -5.61
C TYR A 214 10.43 3.44 -4.96
N VAL A 215 10.91 3.67 -3.74
CA VAL A 215 11.73 2.69 -2.99
C VAL A 215 10.95 1.40 -2.74
N PHE A 216 9.69 1.49 -2.33
CA PHE A 216 8.86 0.30 -2.12
C PHE A 216 8.60 -0.46 -3.42
N THR A 217 8.39 0.24 -4.54
CA THR A 217 8.28 -0.39 -5.86
C THR A 217 9.55 -1.17 -6.19
N LEU A 218 10.73 -0.56 -6.07
CA LEU A 218 12.01 -1.23 -6.33
C LEU A 218 12.21 -2.47 -5.43
N VAL A 219 11.95 -2.34 -4.14
CA VAL A 219 12.10 -3.45 -3.18
C VAL A 219 11.15 -4.59 -3.54
N LEU A 220 9.89 -4.29 -3.86
CA LEU A 220 8.92 -5.32 -4.24
C LEU A 220 9.24 -5.94 -5.60
N ASP A 221 9.73 -5.17 -6.58
CA ASP A 221 10.17 -5.70 -7.87
C ASP A 221 11.32 -6.69 -7.71
N GLU A 222 12.29 -6.38 -6.85
CA GLU A 222 13.43 -7.28 -6.58
C GLU A 222 13.00 -8.52 -5.80
N LEU A 223 12.11 -8.37 -4.81
CA LEU A 223 11.51 -9.50 -4.10
C LEU A 223 10.70 -10.40 -5.05
N GLU A 224 10.00 -9.84 -6.03
CA GLU A 224 9.28 -10.62 -7.03
C GLU A 224 10.24 -11.46 -7.88
N ARG A 225 11.34 -10.86 -8.35
CA ARG A 225 12.35 -11.58 -9.15
C ARG A 225 12.98 -12.73 -8.37
N TRP A 226 13.21 -12.53 -7.07
CA TRP A 226 13.80 -13.56 -6.22
C TRP A 226 12.81 -14.70 -5.89
N ILE A 227 11.54 -14.38 -5.63
CA ILE A 227 10.50 -15.36 -5.27
C ILE A 227 9.94 -16.09 -6.50
N ILE A 228 9.90 -15.41 -7.65
CA ILE A 228 9.27 -15.86 -8.89
C ILE A 228 10.25 -15.78 -10.07
N PRO A 229 11.41 -16.47 -10.01
CA PRO A 229 12.44 -16.36 -11.04
C PRO A 229 11.95 -16.82 -12.42
N TRP A 230 11.02 -17.78 -12.47
CA TRP A 230 10.48 -18.34 -13.72
C TRP A 230 9.59 -17.37 -14.51
N LYS A 231 9.11 -16.28 -13.90
CA LYS A 231 8.28 -15.28 -14.62
C LYS A 231 9.09 -14.50 -15.66
N HIS A 232 10.40 -14.42 -15.47
CA HIS A 232 11.32 -13.64 -16.31
C HIS A 232 12.21 -14.51 -17.21
N SER A 233 12.01 -15.84 -17.19
CA SER A 233 12.71 -16.82 -18.03
C SER A 233 12.08 -16.98 -19.41
#